data_AF-A0A1E7GFJ9-F1
#
_entry.id   AF-A0A1E7GFJ9-F1
#
_cell.length_a   1.000
_cell.length_b   1.000
_cell.length_c   1.000
_cell.angle_alpha   90.00
_cell.angle_beta   90.00
_cell.angle_gamma   90.00
#
_symmetry.space_group_name_H-M   'P 1'
#
loop_
_entity.id
_entity.type
_entity.pdbx_description
1 polymer ?
#
loop_
_entity_poly.entity_id
_entity_poly.type
_entity_poly.pdbx_seq_one_letter_code
_entity_poly.pdbx_strand_id
1 'polypeptide(L)'
;MGLYELAKRGEVRLENILLLGLNCGGSISPETARKMIVEKFSVDLDSVKKERISKGKFIVETPAGEFSAPMDELEGGNLGRRSNCRRCKLKIPRQADLACGEWGIMSMEATFVEVCSARVAELFEQAKTAGVVETFFPAPKGLEVRRKIEQPMLNLAEARRRKTSRPGEGKTA
;
A
#
# COMPACT_ATOMS: atom_id res chain seq x y z
N MET A 1 13.93 -1.19 -0.08
CA MET A 1 13.22 -0.11 -0.81
C MET A 1 14.17 0.48 -1.83
N GLY A 2 13.70 0.90 -3.01
CA GLY A 2 14.59 1.36 -4.09
C GLY A 2 15.53 2.50 -3.67
N LEU A 3 15.03 3.44 -2.86
CA LEU A 3 15.82 4.59 -2.44
C LEU A 3 17.03 4.24 -1.56
N TYR A 4 16.90 3.26 -0.65
CA TYR A 4 18.06 2.77 0.13
C TYR A 4 19.12 2.15 -0.78
N GLU A 5 18.71 1.46 -1.84
CA GLU A 5 19.64 0.85 -2.78
C GLU A 5 20.33 1.92 -3.64
N LEU A 6 19.67 3.04 -3.95
CA LEU A 6 20.32 4.20 -4.58
C LEU A 6 21.30 4.87 -3.62
N ALA A 7 20.93 5.03 -2.35
CA ALA A 7 21.81 5.62 -1.34
C ALA A 7 23.09 4.81 -1.11
N LYS A 8 22.99 3.48 -1.08
CA LYS A 8 24.17 2.58 -1.02
C LYS A 8 25.13 2.77 -2.21
N ARG A 9 24.64 3.26 -3.34
CA ARG A 9 25.42 3.54 -4.56
C ARG A 9 25.94 4.98 -4.62
N GLY A 10 25.65 5.81 -3.61
CA GLY A 10 26.04 7.22 -3.60
C GLY A 10 25.20 8.12 -4.51
N GLU A 11 24.16 7.59 -5.16
CA GLU A 11 23.28 8.33 -6.07
C GLU A 11 22.35 9.29 -5.32
N VAL A 12 22.11 9.02 -4.04
CA VAL A 12 21.18 9.78 -3.20
C VAL A 12 21.71 9.90 -1.78
N ARG A 13 21.58 11.09 -1.19
CA ARG A 13 21.85 11.37 0.22
C ARG A 13 20.55 11.33 1.03
N LEU A 14 20.39 10.34 1.90
CA LEU A 14 19.14 10.13 2.67
C LEU A 14 18.91 11.23 3.72
N GLU A 15 19.99 11.82 4.22
CA GLU A 15 20.00 12.94 5.14
C GLU A 15 19.23 14.16 4.59
N ASN A 16 19.18 14.30 3.25
CA ASN A 16 18.54 15.42 2.56
C ASN A 16 17.08 15.14 2.15
N ILE A 17 16.53 13.96 2.46
CA ILE A 17 15.22 13.53 1.97
C ILE A 17 14.34 13.09 3.13
N LEU A 18 13.17 13.70 3.27
CA LEU A 18 12.10 13.22 4.14
C LEU A 18 11.34 12.05 3.49
N LEU A 19 11.30 10.89 4.13
CA LEU A 19 10.65 9.69 3.61
C LEU A 19 9.28 9.46 4.23
N LEU A 20 8.25 9.68 3.42
CA LEU A 20 6.86 9.35 3.73
C LEU A 20 6.47 8.08 2.99
N GLY A 21 6.34 6.98 3.73
CA GLY A 21 5.97 5.69 3.16
C GLY A 21 4.47 5.43 3.29
N LEU A 22 3.83 4.98 2.22
CA LEU A 22 2.43 4.54 2.25
C LEU A 22 2.36 3.02 2.40
N ASN A 23 1.47 2.54 3.28
CA ASN A 23 1.15 1.12 3.33
C ASN A 23 0.56 0.67 1.98
N CYS A 24 0.98 -0.50 1.51
CA CYS A 24 0.67 -0.93 0.15
C CYS A 24 0.34 -2.42 0.08
N GLY A 25 -0.86 -2.73 -0.40
CA GLY A 25 -1.28 -4.09 -0.70
C GLY A 25 -0.74 -4.64 -2.04
N GLY A 26 -0.26 -3.74 -2.89
CA GLY A 26 0.24 -3.98 -4.24
C GLY A 26 -0.45 -3.06 -5.25
N SER A 27 0.20 -2.82 -6.38
CA SER A 27 -0.25 -1.85 -7.38
C SER A 27 -0.86 -2.54 -8.60
N ILE A 28 -1.82 -1.88 -9.22
CA ILE A 28 -2.41 -2.24 -10.52
C ILE A 28 -1.86 -1.23 -11.55
N SER A 29 -1.60 -1.65 -12.79
CA SER A 29 -1.22 -0.72 -13.87
C SER A 29 -2.40 0.18 -14.24
N PRO A 30 -2.20 1.46 -14.57
CA PRO A 30 -3.29 2.34 -15.01
C PRO A 30 -4.11 1.75 -16.16
N GLU A 31 -3.45 1.17 -17.16
CA GLU A 31 -4.10 0.49 -18.29
C GLU A 31 -5.00 -0.67 -17.83
N THR A 32 -4.49 -1.50 -16.92
CA THR A 32 -5.21 -2.65 -16.38
C THR A 32 -6.39 -2.20 -15.51
N ALA A 33 -6.22 -1.15 -14.71
CA ALA A 33 -7.29 -0.57 -13.90
C ALA A 33 -8.41 -0.02 -14.79
N ARG A 34 -8.08 0.72 -15.85
CA ARG A 34 -9.06 1.23 -16.82
C ARG A 34 -9.84 0.09 -17.49
N LYS A 35 -9.13 -0.94 -17.98
CA LYS A 35 -9.76 -2.14 -18.54
C LYS A 35 -10.67 -2.83 -17.53
N MET A 36 -10.18 -3.02 -16.30
CA MET A 36 -10.96 -3.61 -15.22
C MET A 36 -12.27 -2.87 -14.99
N ILE A 37 -12.23 -1.54 -14.86
CA ILE A 37 -13.41 -0.75 -14.51
C ILE A 37 -14.47 -0.84 -15.61
N VAL A 38 -14.06 -0.73 -16.87
CA VAL A 38 -14.98 -0.85 -18.01
C VAL A 38 -15.50 -2.28 -18.16
N GLU A 39 -14.62 -3.28 -18.17
CA GLU A 39 -15.01 -4.67 -18.48
C GLU A 39 -15.76 -5.35 -17.33
N LYS A 40 -15.41 -5.06 -16.07
CA LYS A 40 -16.02 -5.72 -14.89
C LYS A 40 -17.17 -4.94 -14.27
N PHE A 41 -17.14 -3.61 -14.33
CA PHE A 41 -18.17 -2.78 -13.70
C PHE A 41 -19.05 -2.05 -14.71
N SER A 42 -18.69 -2.02 -16.00
CA SER A 42 -19.42 -1.25 -17.03
C SER A 42 -19.58 0.23 -16.62
N VAL A 43 -18.58 0.75 -15.91
CA VAL A 43 -18.55 2.11 -15.39
C VAL A 43 -17.76 3.00 -16.34
N ASP A 44 -18.29 4.20 -16.58
CA ASP A 44 -17.55 5.27 -17.26
C ASP A 44 -16.38 5.73 -16.39
N LEU A 45 -15.17 5.70 -16.94
CA LEU A 45 -13.92 6.02 -16.24
C LEU A 45 -13.92 7.46 -15.71
N ASP A 46 -14.51 8.40 -16.45
CA ASP A 46 -14.52 9.81 -16.06
C ASP A 46 -15.54 10.09 -14.95
N SER A 47 -16.44 9.14 -14.67
CA SER A 47 -17.41 9.21 -13.57
C SER A 47 -16.87 8.72 -12.23
N VAL A 48 -15.68 8.11 -12.21
CA VAL A 48 -15.10 7.52 -10.99
C VAL A 48 -14.63 8.62 -10.04
N LYS A 49 -15.18 8.61 -8.81
CA LYS A 49 -14.82 9.58 -7.76
C LYS A 49 -13.73 9.07 -6.82
N LYS A 50 -13.75 7.78 -6.50
CA LYS A 50 -12.84 7.17 -5.53
C LYS A 50 -12.62 5.70 -5.85
N GLU A 51 -11.39 5.26 -5.67
CA GLU A 51 -11.00 3.87 -5.77
C GLU A 51 -10.38 3.43 -4.44
N ARG A 52 -10.71 2.24 -3.98
CA ARG A 52 -10.07 1.65 -2.78
C ARG A 52 -9.97 0.15 -2.87
N ILE A 53 -8.98 -0.41 -2.17
CA ILE A 53 -8.89 -1.84 -1.91
C ILE A 53 -9.15 -2.07 -0.44
N SER A 54 -10.30 -2.64 -0.12
CA SER A 54 -10.70 -2.92 1.26
C SER A 54 -11.32 -4.31 1.38
N LYS A 55 -11.01 -5.00 2.48
CA LYS A 55 -11.52 -6.36 2.79
C LYS A 55 -11.38 -7.35 1.61
N GLY A 56 -10.27 -7.27 0.87
CA GLY A 56 -9.98 -8.16 -0.25
C GLY A 56 -10.77 -7.86 -1.54
N LYS A 57 -11.49 -6.74 -1.61
CA LYS A 57 -12.22 -6.30 -2.80
C LYS A 57 -11.62 -5.02 -3.37
N PHE A 58 -11.60 -4.92 -4.69
CA PHE A 58 -11.44 -3.64 -5.38
C PHE A 58 -12.81 -2.97 -5.45
N ILE A 59 -12.86 -1.71 -5.04
CA ILE A 59 -14.09 -0.94 -4.89
C ILE A 59 -13.96 0.36 -5.66
N VAL A 60 -14.97 0.67 -6.46
CA VAL A 60 -15.10 1.88 -7.27
C VAL A 60 -16.36 2.62 -6.85
N GLU A 61 -16.21 3.90 -6.47
CA GLU A 61 -17.34 4.77 -6.16
C GLU A 61 -17.60 5.73 -7.32
N THR A 62 -18.87 5.79 -7.73
CA THR A 62 -19.38 6.65 -8.80
C THR A 62 -20.62 7.40 -8.31
N PRO A 63 -21.11 8.43 -9.03
CA PRO A 63 -22.40 9.05 -8.76
C PRO A 63 -23.58 8.05 -8.74
N ALA A 64 -23.50 6.96 -9.50
CA ALA A 64 -24.56 5.95 -9.61
C ALA A 64 -24.54 4.93 -8.47
N GLY A 65 -23.44 4.82 -7.72
CA GLY A 65 -23.28 3.87 -6.62
C GLY A 65 -21.86 3.31 -6.49
N GLU A 66 -21.74 2.31 -5.60
CA GLU A 66 -20.50 1.58 -5.32
C GLU A 66 -20.48 0.22 -6.03
N PHE A 67 -19.43 -0.02 -6.81
CA PHE A 67 -19.17 -1.28 -7.49
C PHE A 67 -17.98 -1.98 -6.85
N SER A 68 -18.04 -3.30 -6.66
CA SER A 68 -16.92 -4.04 -6.08
C SER A 68 -16.73 -5.44 -6.65
N ALA A 69 -15.47 -5.88 -6.76
CA ALA A 69 -15.13 -7.24 -7.16
C ALA A 69 -14.02 -7.82 -6.25
N PRO A 70 -14.03 -9.14 -5.98
CA PRO A 70 -12.97 -9.80 -5.23
C PRO A 70 -11.61 -9.71 -5.95
N MET A 71 -10.55 -9.36 -5.21
CA MET A 71 -9.21 -9.24 -5.79
C MET A 71 -8.69 -10.55 -6.39
N ASP A 72 -9.00 -11.70 -5.79
CA ASP A 72 -8.52 -13.00 -6.28
C ASP A 72 -9.12 -13.35 -7.65
N GLU A 73 -10.38 -12.96 -7.90
CA GLU A 73 -11.03 -13.13 -9.21
C GLU A 73 -10.38 -12.24 -10.27
N LEU A 74 -10.21 -10.94 -9.94
CA LEU A 74 -9.55 -9.97 -10.81
C LEU A 74 -8.13 -10.42 -11.17
N GLU A 75 -7.42 -10.99 -10.19
CA GLU A 75 -6.09 -11.51 -10.37
C GLU A 75 -6.00 -12.77 -11.21
N GLY A 76 -7.00 -13.65 -11.14
CA GLY A 76 -7.14 -14.83 -12.00
C GLY A 76 -7.36 -14.45 -13.47
N GLY A 77 -8.10 -13.36 -13.70
CA GLY A 77 -8.34 -12.79 -15.03
C GLY A 77 -7.23 -11.86 -15.55
N ASN A 78 -6.07 -11.78 -14.91
CA ASN A 78 -4.99 -10.83 -15.23
C ASN A 78 -5.37 -9.34 -15.18
N LEU A 79 -6.48 -9.00 -14.53
CA LEU A 79 -6.93 -7.63 -14.31
C LEU A 79 -6.45 -7.08 -12.96
N GLY A 80 -5.96 -7.93 -12.04
CA GLY A 80 -5.55 -7.51 -10.69
C GLY A 80 -4.14 -6.92 -10.57
N ARG A 81 -3.54 -7.07 -9.37
CA ARG A 81 -2.22 -6.51 -9.03
C ARG A 81 -1.11 -7.03 -9.96
N ARG A 82 -0.07 -6.22 -10.19
CA ARG A 82 1.14 -6.62 -10.92
C ARG A 82 1.78 -7.86 -10.28
N SER A 83 2.28 -8.78 -11.09
CA SER A 83 2.88 -10.05 -10.63
C SER A 83 3.99 -9.86 -9.59
N ASN A 84 4.85 -8.85 -9.78
CA ASN A 84 5.93 -8.51 -8.84
C ASN A 84 5.40 -7.95 -7.51
N CYS A 85 4.35 -7.12 -7.54
CA CYS A 85 3.74 -6.56 -6.33
C CYS A 85 3.15 -7.65 -5.43
N ARG A 86 2.62 -8.73 -6.02
CA ARG A 86 2.12 -9.91 -5.29
C ARG A 86 3.22 -10.65 -4.53
N ARG A 87 4.51 -10.39 -4.80
CA ARG A 87 5.66 -10.98 -4.09
C ARG A 87 6.26 -10.04 -3.05
N CYS A 88 5.84 -8.78 -2.98
CA CYS A 88 6.44 -7.81 -2.07
C CYS A 88 6.06 -8.13 -0.60
N LYS A 89 7.07 -8.28 0.27
CA LYS A 89 6.88 -8.44 1.73
C LYS A 89 6.88 -7.10 2.49
N LEU A 90 7.21 -6.01 1.82
CA LEU A 90 7.13 -4.68 2.42
C LEU A 90 5.70 -4.15 2.24
N LYS A 91 4.85 -4.39 3.24
CA LYS A 91 3.45 -3.93 3.25
C LYS A 91 3.29 -2.61 3.97
N ILE A 92 3.85 -2.52 5.17
CA ILE A 92 4.00 -1.25 5.88
C ILE A 92 5.47 -0.82 5.76
N PRO A 93 5.76 0.33 5.15
CA PRO A 93 7.13 0.77 4.88
C PRO A 93 7.80 1.37 6.12
N ARG A 94 7.99 0.58 7.19
CA ARG A 94 8.66 0.99 8.44
C ARG A 94 10.14 1.37 8.30
N GLN A 95 10.67 1.29 7.08
CA GLN A 95 11.99 1.80 6.73
C GLN A 95 11.95 3.26 6.24
N ALA A 96 10.76 3.85 6.05
CA ALA A 96 10.62 5.28 5.84
C ALA A 96 10.74 6.02 7.19
N ASP A 97 10.76 7.36 7.18
CA ASP A 97 10.71 8.12 8.42
C ASP A 97 9.31 8.08 9.05
N LEU A 98 8.27 8.19 8.22
CA LEU A 98 6.89 8.00 8.61
C LEU A 98 6.28 6.87 7.76
N ALA A 99 5.60 5.93 8.41
CA ALA A 99 4.77 4.94 7.72
C ALA A 99 3.28 5.28 7.90
N CYS A 100 2.68 5.76 6.83
CA CYS A 100 1.32 6.29 6.77
C CYS A 100 0.37 5.27 6.10
N GLY A 101 -0.91 5.29 6.46
CA GLY A 101 -1.90 4.46 5.79
C GLY A 101 -3.27 4.39 6.45
N GLU A 102 -4.23 3.80 5.75
CA GLU A 102 -5.60 3.62 6.26
C GLU A 102 -5.72 2.43 7.24
N TRP A 103 -4.81 1.45 7.16
CA TRP A 103 -4.97 0.20 7.94
C TRP A 103 -4.90 0.46 9.44
N GLY A 104 -5.99 0.15 10.15
CA GLY A 104 -6.14 0.39 11.58
C GLY A 104 -7.06 1.57 11.92
N ILE A 105 -7.48 2.34 10.92
CA ILE A 105 -8.52 3.36 11.06
C ILE A 105 -9.90 2.69 10.90
N MET A 106 -10.81 2.96 11.83
CA MET A 106 -12.08 2.23 11.95
C MET A 106 -13.29 3.00 11.39
N SER A 107 -13.39 4.30 11.65
CA SER A 107 -14.63 5.05 11.39
C SER A 107 -14.44 6.54 11.12
N MET A 108 -13.21 7.02 11.03
CA MET A 108 -12.91 8.43 10.80
C MET A 108 -12.05 8.59 9.56
N GLU A 109 -12.18 9.71 8.87
CA GLU A 109 -11.29 10.08 7.77
C GLU A 109 -9.96 10.57 8.37
N ALA A 110 -9.09 9.62 8.70
CA ALA A 110 -7.78 9.89 9.24
C ALA A 110 -6.73 8.96 8.62
N THR A 111 -5.46 9.30 8.85
CA THR A 111 -4.32 8.48 8.46
C THR A 111 -3.68 7.87 9.69
N PHE A 112 -3.46 6.57 9.69
CA PHE A 112 -2.65 5.90 10.69
C PHE A 112 -1.18 6.20 10.39
N VAL A 113 -0.48 6.87 11.32
CA VAL A 113 0.93 7.25 11.18
C VAL A 113 1.78 6.52 12.22
N GLU A 114 2.83 5.82 11.77
CA GLU A 114 3.92 5.34 12.62
C GLU A 114 5.13 6.26 12.42
N VAL A 115 5.63 6.85 13.50
CA VAL A 115 6.91 7.58 13.49
C VAL A 115 8.03 6.55 13.63
N CYS A 116 8.84 6.41 12.57
CA CYS A 116 9.83 5.34 12.43
C CYS A 116 11.28 5.84 12.54
N SER A 117 11.52 7.16 12.57
CA SER A 117 12.85 7.72 12.75
C SER A 117 12.88 8.86 13.79
N ALA A 118 13.99 8.96 14.51
CA ALA A 118 14.23 10.05 15.48
C ALA A 118 14.28 11.42 14.78
N ARG A 119 14.80 11.48 13.54
CA ARG A 119 14.90 12.72 12.76
C ARG A 119 13.54 13.39 12.56
N VAL A 120 12.48 12.60 12.39
CA VAL A 120 11.14 13.13 12.08
C VAL A 120 10.24 13.18 13.30
N ALA A 121 10.62 12.54 14.41
CA ALA A 121 9.89 12.67 15.67
C ALA A 121 9.79 14.15 16.12
N GLU A 122 10.89 14.90 16.06
CA GLU A 122 10.88 16.32 16.41
C GLU A 122 10.04 17.15 15.44
N LEU A 123 10.23 16.95 14.13
CA LEU A 123 9.45 17.64 13.09
C LEU A 123 7.94 17.38 13.22
N PHE A 124 7.56 16.14 13.56
CA PHE A 124 6.16 15.77 13.73
C PHE A 124 5.54 16.42 14.97
N GLU A 125 6.28 16.48 16.09
CA GLU A 125 5.83 17.22 17.28
C GLU A 125 5.74 18.73 17.00
N GLN A 126 6.68 19.31 16.27
CA GLN A 126 6.60 20.72 15.84
C GLN A 126 5.35 20.97 15.00
N ALA A 127 5.03 20.09 14.04
CA ALA A 127 3.81 20.20 13.22
C ALA A 127 2.52 20.13 14.05
N LYS A 128 2.51 19.26 15.07
CA LYS A 128 1.41 19.13 16.02
C LYS A 128 1.27 20.37 16.91
N THR A 129 2.37 20.89 17.46
CA THR A 129 2.37 22.13 18.27
C THR A 129 1.96 23.35 17.45
N ALA A 130 2.36 23.41 16.18
CA ALA A 130 1.96 24.47 15.26
C ALA A 130 0.49 24.36 14.81
N GLY A 131 -0.23 23.31 15.20
CA GLY A 131 -1.64 23.11 14.84
C GLY A 131 -1.87 22.76 13.37
N VAL A 132 -0.82 22.35 12.64
CA VAL A 132 -0.90 22.00 11.21
C VAL A 132 -1.49 20.59 11.03
N VAL A 133 -1.33 19.74 12.04
CA VAL A 133 -1.91 18.38 12.07
C VAL A 133 -2.67 18.16 13.36
N GLU A 134 -3.88 17.64 13.26
CA GLU A 134 -4.64 17.13 14.40
C GLU A 134 -4.26 15.66 14.64
N THR A 135 -3.93 15.32 15.88
CA THR A 135 -3.47 13.97 16.23
C THR A 135 -4.26 13.44 17.41
N PHE A 136 -4.59 12.16 17.35
CA PHE A 136 -5.18 11.40 18.45
C PHE A 136 -4.47 10.05 18.53
N PHE A 137 -4.42 9.46 19.72
CA PHE A 137 -3.79 8.15 19.87
C PHE A 137 -4.62 7.06 19.18
N PRO A 138 -3.97 6.10 18.51
CA PRO A 138 -4.69 4.99 17.89
C PRO A 138 -5.36 4.14 18.97
N ALA A 139 -6.63 3.79 18.75
CA ALA A 139 -7.33 2.86 19.62
C ALA A 139 -6.60 1.49 19.64
N PRO A 140 -6.55 0.76 20.78
CA PRO A 140 -5.92 -0.56 20.85
C PRO A 140 -6.45 -1.54 19.79
N LYS A 141 -7.76 -1.50 19.53
CA LYS A 141 -8.40 -2.29 18.47
C LYS A 141 -7.89 -1.93 17.07
N GLY A 142 -7.54 -0.67 16.82
CA GLY A 142 -6.95 -0.21 15.56
C GLY A 142 -5.58 -0.86 15.29
N LEU A 143 -4.75 -0.99 16.33
CA LEU A 143 -3.46 -1.69 16.25
C LEU A 143 -3.64 -3.18 15.89
N GLU A 144 -4.61 -3.85 16.52
CA GLU A 144 -4.93 -5.23 16.20
C GLU A 144 -5.42 -5.40 14.76
N VAL A 145 -6.34 -4.52 14.31
CA VAL A 145 -6.88 -4.55 12.94
C VAL A 145 -5.76 -4.34 11.93
N ARG A 146 -4.86 -3.38 12.17
CA ARG A 146 -3.70 -3.14 11.31
C ARG A 146 -2.84 -4.39 11.15
N ARG A 147 -2.53 -5.09 12.25
CA ARG A 147 -1.80 -6.37 12.23
C ARG A 147 -2.56 -7.48 11.50
N LYS A 148 -3.87 -7.57 11.74
CA LYS A 148 -4.77 -8.55 11.08
C LYS A 148 -4.92 -8.31 9.58
N ILE A 149 -4.71 -7.09 9.08
CA ILE A 149 -4.67 -6.79 7.65
C ILE A 149 -3.27 -7.05 7.06
N GLU A 150 -2.21 -6.67 7.77
CA GLU A 150 -0.83 -6.87 7.30
C GLU A 150 -0.46 -8.35 7.17
N GLN A 151 -0.83 -9.18 8.15
CA GLN A 151 -0.40 -10.58 8.21
C GLN A 151 -0.89 -11.44 7.01
N PRO A 152 -2.17 -11.41 6.61
CA PRO A 152 -2.62 -12.10 5.40
C PRO A 152 -1.88 -11.63 4.14
N MET A 153 -1.57 -10.33 4.05
CA MET A 153 -0.87 -9.77 2.90
C MET A 153 0.59 -10.25 2.82
N LEU A 154 1.24 -10.46 3.97
CA LEU A 154 2.55 -11.11 4.06
C LEU A 154 2.48 -12.60 3.69
N ASN A 155 1.46 -13.31 4.17
CA ASN A 155 1.25 -14.73 3.85
C ASN A 155 1.02 -14.95 2.35
N LEU A 156 0.20 -14.09 1.70
CA LEU A 156 0.01 -14.10 0.25
C LEU A 156 1.33 -13.84 -0.50
N ALA A 157 2.12 -12.89 -0.03
CA ALA A 157 3.43 -12.59 -0.62
C ALA A 157 4.41 -13.77 -0.52
N GLU A 158 4.43 -14.44 0.63
CA GLU A 158 5.23 -15.64 0.87
C GLU A 158 4.79 -16.80 -0.03
N ALA A 159 3.49 -17.09 -0.10
CA ALA A 159 2.95 -18.13 -0.97
C ALA A 159 3.29 -17.87 -2.45
N ARG A 160 3.19 -16.62 -2.91
CA ARG A 160 3.55 -16.25 -4.29
C ARG A 160 5.04 -16.36 -4.56
N ARG A 161 5.89 -15.99 -3.59
CA ARG A 161 7.34 -16.24 -3.69
C ARG A 161 7.62 -17.72 -3.85
N ARG A 162 7.09 -18.60 -3.00
CA ARG A 162 7.32 -20.05 -3.10
C ARG A 162 6.95 -20.61 -4.48
N LYS A 163 5.80 -20.21 -5.03
CA LYS A 163 5.36 -20.62 -6.38
C LYS A 163 6.26 -20.12 -7.51
N THR A 164 6.90 -18.96 -7.34
CA THR A 164 7.73 -18.31 -8.37
C THR A 164 9.24 -18.49 -8.15
N SER A 165 9.63 -19.05 -7.00
CA SER A 165 11.01 -19.41 -6.67
C SER A 165 11.34 -20.73 -7.34
N ARG A 166 11.46 -20.71 -8.67
CA ARG A 166 12.38 -21.66 -9.30
C ARG A 166 13.78 -21.15 -8.96
N PRO A 167 14.64 -21.92 -8.26
CA PRO A 167 16.07 -21.68 -8.35
C PRO A 167 16.36 -21.60 -9.84
N GLY A 168 16.97 -20.51 -10.31
CA GLY A 168 17.54 -20.54 -11.65
C GLY A 168 18.51 -21.72 -11.66
N GLU A 169 18.25 -22.73 -12.46
CA GLU A 169 19.33 -23.52 -13.02
C GLU A 169 20.16 -22.49 -13.79
N GLY A 170 21.19 -21.96 -13.11
CA GLY A 170 22.16 -21.11 -13.73
C GLY A 170 22.80 -21.94 -14.82
N LYS A 171 22.32 -21.80 -16.05
CA LYS A 171 23.14 -22.09 -17.21
C LYS A 171 24.24 -21.04 -17.18
N THR A 172 25.35 -21.40 -16.56
CA THR A 172 26.63 -20.77 -16.80
C THR A 172 26.82 -20.69 -18.30
N ALA A 173 27.04 -19.46 -18.78
CA ALA A 173 27.44 -19.17 -20.15
C ALA A 173 28.77 -19.86 -20.48
#